data_AF-A0A3M0IY66-F1
#
_entry.id   AF-A0A3M0IY66-F1
#
_cell.length_a   1.000
_cell.length_b   1.000
_cell.length_c   1.000
_cell.angle_alpha   90.00
_cell.angle_beta   90.00
_cell.angle_gamma   90.00
#
_symmetry.space_group_name_H-M   'P 1'
#
loop_
_entity.id
_entity.type
_entity.pdbx_description
1 polymer ?
#
loop_
_entity_poly.entity_id
_entity_poly.type
_entity_poly.pdbx_seq_one_letter_code
_entity_poly.pdbx_strand_id
1 'polypeptide(L)'
;MLDSTEARHLGSLSHDPVINQEMMREASPCSLWEQVLGSVVQRYLCADDLYMQQTQWKTIEQGIQRLKKMAVVEIVFSNDLNTRNPDLVPCTPVMWQKLVRLGPQEYSSALAIMKRDETEETVLDMAKKLQTYADAVHSLTHAIIAALETQVRGLADKIEENHKKLKEDILQISAVQVRGSGTTRKRSLDREGKGIPRAKL
;
A
#
# COMPACT_ATOMS: atom_id res chain seq x y z
N MET A 1 29.14 -11.99 27.89
CA MET A 1 28.26 -10.89 27.44
C MET A 1 28.10 -11.02 25.94
N LEU A 2 26.87 -11.03 25.44
CA LEU A 2 26.56 -11.01 24.00
C LEU A 2 27.22 -9.82 23.31
N ASP A 3 27.76 -10.02 22.09
CA ASP A 3 27.98 -8.88 21.20
C ASP A 3 26.62 -8.46 20.62
N SER A 4 26.41 -7.16 20.60
CA SER A 4 25.25 -6.47 20.03
C SER A 4 24.90 -6.90 18.60
N THR A 5 25.87 -7.45 17.85
CA THR A 5 25.70 -7.92 16.47
C THR A 5 24.95 -9.27 16.41
N GLU A 6 25.29 -10.22 17.29
CA GLU A 6 24.69 -11.56 17.29
C GLU A 6 23.21 -11.53 17.70
N ALA A 7 22.87 -10.67 18.67
CA ALA A 7 21.48 -10.48 19.12
C ALA A 7 20.58 -9.89 18.02
N ARG A 8 21.14 -9.07 17.11
CA ARG A 8 20.41 -8.46 15.99
C ARG A 8 19.99 -9.47 14.93
N HIS A 9 20.73 -10.58 14.76
CA HIS A 9 20.41 -11.59 13.76
C HIS A 9 19.27 -12.55 14.17
N LEU A 10 18.95 -12.63 15.47
CA LEU A 10 17.90 -13.51 15.99
C LEU A 10 16.50 -12.86 15.97
N GLY A 11 16.41 -11.55 15.71
CA GLY A 11 15.13 -10.84 15.61
C GLY A 11 14.21 -11.10 16.82
N SER A 12 12.94 -11.42 16.58
CA SER A 12 11.93 -11.67 17.61
C SER A 12 12.18 -12.95 18.44
N LEU A 13 13.08 -13.83 18.03
CA LEU A 13 13.43 -15.06 18.76
C LEU A 13 14.33 -14.77 19.97
N SER A 14 15.01 -13.62 20.00
CA SER A 14 15.85 -13.20 21.15
C SER A 14 15.05 -12.89 22.43
N HIS A 15 13.73 -12.73 22.32
CA HIS A 15 12.84 -12.39 23.44
C HIS A 15 11.95 -13.56 23.88
N ASP A 16 12.21 -14.78 23.39
CA ASP A 16 11.49 -15.97 23.85
C ASP A 16 12.00 -16.40 25.25
N PRO A 17 11.14 -16.42 26.28
CA PRO A 17 11.54 -16.72 27.65
C PRO A 17 12.03 -18.16 27.85
N VAL A 18 11.65 -19.10 26.98
CA VAL A 18 12.08 -20.50 27.04
C VAL A 18 13.49 -20.66 26.46
N ILE A 19 13.81 -19.91 25.40
CA ILE A 19 15.17 -19.88 24.81
C ILE A 19 16.18 -19.33 25.83
N ASN A 20 15.79 -18.28 26.57
CA ASN A 20 16.64 -17.69 27.60
C ASN A 20 16.88 -18.61 28.81
N GLN A 21 15.93 -19.50 29.12
CA GLN A 21 16.05 -20.47 30.21
C GLN A 21 17.00 -21.62 29.87
N GLU A 22 17.02 -22.06 28.61
CA GLU A 22 17.89 -23.17 28.19
C GLU A 22 19.35 -22.73 27.98
N MET A 23 19.59 -21.46 27.62
CA MET A 23 20.94 -20.87 27.59
C MET A 23 21.72 -21.02 28.90
N MET A 24 21.01 -21.12 30.03
CA MET A 24 21.59 -21.26 31.37
C MET A 24 21.92 -22.71 31.76
N ARG A 25 21.56 -23.69 30.92
CA ARG A 25 21.51 -25.12 31.31
C ARG A 25 22.60 -26.00 30.69
N GLU A 26 23.25 -25.58 29.61
CA GLU A 26 24.28 -26.39 28.93
C GLU A 26 25.72 -25.99 29.29
N ALA A 27 26.52 -27.00 29.65
CA ALA A 27 27.94 -26.91 29.98
C ALA A 27 28.80 -27.46 28.83
N SER A 28 28.92 -26.73 27.71
CA SER A 28 29.93 -26.90 26.65
C SER A 28 29.78 -25.78 25.60
N PRO A 29 30.85 -25.18 25.04
CA PRO A 29 30.72 -24.04 24.15
C PRO A 29 30.41 -24.49 22.72
N CYS A 30 29.18 -24.96 22.49
CA CYS A 30 28.55 -24.80 21.19
C CYS A 30 28.18 -23.33 21.03
N SER A 31 28.36 -22.74 19.84
CA SER A 31 28.00 -21.34 19.60
C SER A 31 26.52 -21.11 19.95
N LEU A 32 26.14 -19.90 20.38
CA LEU A 32 24.74 -19.58 20.71
C LEU A 32 23.77 -19.96 19.58
N TRP A 33 24.24 -19.87 18.33
CA TRP A 33 23.55 -20.38 17.16
C TRP A 33 23.27 -21.88 17.23
N GLU A 34 24.25 -22.72 17.52
CA GLU A 34 24.08 -24.18 17.64
C GLU A 34 23.12 -24.54 18.79
N GLN A 35 23.15 -23.80 19.90
CA GLN A 35 22.22 -24.00 21.02
C GLN A 35 20.77 -23.63 20.64
N VAL A 36 20.59 -22.47 19.99
CA VAL A 36 19.28 -22.03 19.49
C VAL A 36 18.76 -23.01 18.45
N LEU A 37 19.59 -23.43 17.50
CA LEU A 37 19.23 -24.43 16.48
C LEU A 37 18.83 -25.76 17.14
N GLY A 38 19.61 -26.26 18.10
CA GLY A 38 19.30 -27.47 18.87
C GLY A 38 17.95 -27.38 19.56
N SER A 39 17.63 -26.24 20.18
CA SER A 39 16.33 -26.02 20.84
C SER A 39 15.15 -25.96 19.86
N VAL A 40 15.35 -25.43 18.64
CA VAL A 40 14.32 -25.34 17.60
C VAL A 40 14.07 -26.72 17.00
N VAL A 41 15.12 -27.49 16.67
CA VAL A 41 14.99 -28.86 16.14
C VAL A 41 14.35 -29.80 17.15
N GLN A 42 14.62 -29.64 18.45
CA GLN A 42 13.97 -30.44 19.50
C GLN A 42 12.48 -30.13 19.66
N ARG A 43 12.04 -28.90 19.32
CA ARG A 43 10.66 -28.45 19.53
C ARG A 43 9.75 -28.69 18.32
N TYR A 44 10.32 -28.79 17.11
CA TYR A 44 9.59 -28.97 15.87
C TYR A 44 10.09 -30.23 15.14
N LEU A 45 9.20 -31.22 14.97
CA LEU A 45 9.54 -32.55 14.43
C LEU A 45 9.95 -32.50 12.95
N CYS A 46 9.49 -31.49 12.21
CA CYS A 46 9.93 -31.23 10.85
C CYS A 46 9.77 -29.74 10.47
N ALA A 47 10.40 -29.35 9.36
CA ALA A 47 10.29 -28.00 8.81
C ALA A 47 8.82 -27.59 8.58
N ASP A 48 7.96 -28.52 8.13
CA ASP A 48 6.53 -28.28 7.86
C ASP A 48 5.72 -27.83 9.09
N ASP A 49 6.08 -28.28 10.30
CA ASP A 49 5.41 -27.84 11.54
C ASP A 49 5.68 -26.34 11.83
N LEU A 50 6.83 -25.81 11.43
CA LEU A 50 7.15 -24.38 11.49
C LEU A 50 6.44 -23.57 10.39
N TYR A 51 5.99 -24.21 9.32
CA TYR A 51 5.21 -23.57 8.27
C TYR A 51 3.72 -23.40 8.59
N MET A 52 3.19 -24.10 9.61
CA MET A 52 1.75 -24.11 9.90
C MET A 52 1.25 -22.97 10.79
N GLN A 53 2.13 -22.22 11.46
CA GLN A 53 1.76 -21.06 12.31
C GLN A 53 1.79 -19.71 11.56
N GLN A 54 1.76 -19.72 10.22
CA GLN A 54 2.11 -18.53 9.44
C GLN A 54 0.93 -17.58 9.21
N THR A 55 1.10 -16.36 9.69
CA THR A 55 0.26 -15.21 9.37
C THR A 55 0.46 -14.83 7.89
N GLN A 56 -0.65 -14.51 7.20
CA GLN A 56 -0.61 -13.93 5.87
C GLN A 56 0.23 -12.64 5.88
N TRP A 57 1.04 -12.43 4.85
CA TRP A 57 1.75 -11.17 4.65
C TRP A 57 0.90 -10.22 3.81
N LYS A 58 1.03 -8.91 4.04
CA LYS A 58 0.22 -7.88 3.36
C LYS A 58 1.03 -6.95 2.48
N THR A 59 2.31 -6.78 2.79
CA THR A 59 3.24 -5.92 2.02
C THR A 59 4.41 -6.73 1.52
N ILE A 60 5.07 -6.26 0.46
CA ILE A 60 6.23 -6.94 -0.11
C ILE A 60 7.37 -7.06 0.90
N GLU A 61 7.57 -6.08 1.79
CA GLU A 61 8.56 -6.12 2.86
C GLU A 61 8.27 -7.26 3.83
N GLN A 62 6.99 -7.44 4.21
CA GLN A 62 6.57 -8.58 5.03
C GLN A 62 6.81 -9.90 4.30
N GLY A 63 6.56 -9.96 2.99
CA GLY A 63 6.87 -11.09 2.14
C GLY A 63 8.37 -11.42 2.12
N ILE A 64 9.24 -10.43 1.97
CA ILE A 64 10.71 -10.59 2.02
C ILE A 64 11.13 -11.14 3.39
N GLN A 65 10.62 -10.57 4.48
CA GLN A 65 10.91 -11.07 5.83
C GLN A 65 10.41 -12.50 6.03
N ARG A 66 9.25 -12.85 5.43
CA ARG A 66 8.73 -14.21 5.43
C ARG A 66 9.67 -15.16 4.70
N LEU A 67 10.14 -14.78 3.52
CA LEU A 67 11.08 -15.58 2.73
C LEU A 67 12.39 -15.85 3.51
N LYS A 68 12.94 -14.83 4.17
CA LYS A 68 14.12 -14.98 5.05
C LYS A 68 13.85 -15.91 6.23
N LYS A 69 12.68 -15.82 6.87
CA LYS A 69 12.29 -16.75 7.95
C LYS A 69 12.21 -18.19 7.46
N MET A 70 11.69 -18.41 6.25
CA MET A 70 11.67 -19.75 5.64
C MET A 70 13.09 -20.26 5.37
N ALA A 71 14.00 -19.39 4.94
CA ALA A 71 15.41 -19.75 4.73
C ALA A 71 16.12 -20.15 6.02
N VAL A 72 15.82 -19.47 7.14
CA VAL A 72 16.33 -19.86 8.47
C VAL A 72 15.85 -21.26 8.83
N VAL A 73 14.58 -21.59 8.57
CA VAL A 73 14.07 -22.95 8.80
C VAL A 73 14.86 -23.96 7.94
N GLU A 74 15.06 -23.70 6.66
CA GLU A 74 15.89 -24.59 5.81
C GLU A 74 17.31 -24.75 6.35
N ILE A 75 17.96 -23.68 6.82
CA ILE A 75 19.28 -23.78 7.49
C ILE A 75 19.19 -24.69 8.73
N VAL A 76 18.18 -24.49 9.58
CA VAL A 76 18.01 -25.26 10.83
C VAL A 76 17.84 -26.75 10.57
N PHE A 77 17.11 -27.10 9.52
CA PHE A 77 16.79 -28.50 9.18
C PHE A 77 17.72 -29.09 8.11
N SER A 78 18.64 -28.30 7.56
CA SER A 78 19.68 -28.79 6.68
C SER A 78 20.89 -29.23 7.50
N ASN A 79 21.48 -30.36 7.15
CA ASN A 79 22.72 -30.84 7.77
C ASN A 79 23.96 -30.01 7.35
N ASP A 80 23.77 -28.87 6.67
CA ASP A 80 24.83 -27.97 6.19
C ASP A 80 24.96 -26.73 7.08
N LEU A 81 25.75 -26.85 8.14
CA LEU A 81 26.02 -25.79 9.10
C LEU A 81 26.95 -24.69 8.56
N ASN A 82 27.48 -24.81 7.33
CA ASN A 82 28.42 -23.84 6.77
C ASN A 82 27.74 -22.54 6.33
N THR A 83 26.45 -22.59 5.99
CA THR A 83 25.69 -21.42 5.52
C THR A 83 24.88 -20.82 6.67
N ARG A 84 25.51 -19.95 7.47
CA ARG A 84 24.83 -19.22 8.57
C ARG A 84 24.01 -18.01 8.10
N ASN A 85 24.09 -17.65 6.82
CA ASN A 85 23.43 -16.47 6.28
C ASN A 85 22.17 -16.85 5.47
N PRO A 86 20.95 -16.53 5.95
CA PRO A 86 19.70 -16.85 5.24
C PRO A 86 19.58 -16.16 3.88
N ASP A 87 20.31 -15.07 3.65
CA ASP A 87 20.29 -14.34 2.38
C ASP A 87 21.01 -15.10 1.25
N LEU A 88 21.93 -16.01 1.59
CA LEU A 88 22.70 -16.81 0.62
C LEU A 88 22.07 -18.17 0.32
N VAL A 89 21.02 -18.55 1.06
CA VAL A 89 20.31 -19.80 0.87
C VAL A 89 19.63 -19.78 -0.51
N PRO A 90 19.77 -20.84 -1.32
CA PRO A 90 18.99 -20.98 -2.56
C PRO A 90 17.49 -20.88 -2.28
N CYS A 91 16.80 -20.00 -3.00
CA CYS A 91 15.36 -19.87 -2.86
C CYS A 91 14.66 -21.02 -3.61
N THR A 92 14.36 -22.10 -2.88
CA THR A 92 13.76 -23.30 -3.46
C THR A 92 12.36 -23.02 -4.05
N PRO A 93 11.91 -23.79 -5.05
CA PRO A 93 10.54 -23.68 -5.57
C PRO A 93 9.47 -23.86 -4.48
N VAL A 94 9.75 -24.68 -3.46
CA VAL A 94 8.85 -24.91 -2.32
C VAL A 94 8.71 -23.65 -1.47
N MET A 95 9.83 -22.99 -1.14
CA MET A 95 9.81 -21.70 -0.42
C MET A 95 9.02 -20.66 -1.21
N TRP A 96 9.23 -20.56 -2.52
CA TRP A 96 8.54 -19.59 -3.36
C TRP A 96 7.04 -19.87 -3.46
N GLN A 97 6.64 -21.12 -3.69
CA GLN A 97 5.23 -21.50 -3.75
C GLN A 97 4.50 -21.18 -2.43
N LYS A 98 5.14 -21.46 -1.29
CA LYS A 98 4.61 -21.10 0.03
C LYS A 98 4.48 -19.58 0.19
N LEU A 99 5.49 -18.81 -0.25
CA LEU A 99 5.42 -17.34 -0.22
C LEU A 99 4.21 -16.81 -0.99
N VAL A 100 4.01 -17.30 -2.23
CA VAL A 100 2.88 -16.90 -3.09
C VAL A 100 1.54 -17.21 -2.43
N ARG A 101 1.39 -18.40 -1.83
CA ARG A 101 0.13 -18.82 -1.18
C ARG A 101 -0.22 -18.00 0.06
N LEU A 102 0.78 -17.51 0.79
CA LEU A 102 0.59 -16.73 2.02
C LEU A 102 0.40 -15.23 1.75
N GLY A 103 0.55 -14.83 0.49
CA GLY A 103 0.48 -13.43 0.07
C GLY A 103 -0.92 -12.99 -0.37
N PRO A 104 -1.09 -11.67 -0.58
CA PRO A 104 -2.26 -11.10 -1.20
C PRO A 104 -2.45 -11.64 -2.63
N GLN A 105 -3.72 -11.83 -3.02
CA GLN A 105 -4.06 -12.39 -4.34
C GLN A 105 -3.60 -11.48 -5.48
N GLU A 106 -3.57 -10.16 -5.25
CA GLU A 106 -3.17 -9.13 -6.20
C GLU A 106 -1.73 -9.31 -6.69
N TYR A 107 -0.85 -9.86 -5.84
CA TYR A 107 0.54 -10.11 -6.20
C TYR A 107 0.77 -11.49 -6.83
N SER A 108 -0.19 -12.42 -6.72
CA SER A 108 0.00 -13.83 -7.09
C SER A 108 0.49 -14.02 -8.53
N SER A 109 -0.12 -13.32 -9.49
CA SER A 109 0.27 -13.42 -10.91
C SER A 109 1.68 -12.88 -11.17
N ALA A 110 2.04 -11.75 -10.56
CA ALA A 110 3.37 -11.14 -10.72
C ALA A 110 4.45 -12.04 -10.13
N LEU A 111 4.21 -12.60 -8.94
CA LEU A 111 5.14 -13.52 -8.29
C LEU A 111 5.29 -14.85 -9.05
N ALA A 112 4.21 -15.36 -9.66
CA ALA A 112 4.26 -16.56 -10.48
C ALA A 112 5.12 -16.36 -11.75
N ILE A 113 5.11 -15.16 -12.32
CA ILE A 113 5.96 -14.81 -13.48
C ILE A 113 7.41 -14.63 -13.02
N MET A 114 7.63 -13.96 -11.89
CA MET A 114 8.96 -13.62 -11.38
C MET A 114 9.88 -14.83 -11.17
N LYS A 115 9.33 -15.99 -10.75
CA LYS A 115 10.12 -17.22 -10.50
C LYS A 115 10.26 -18.15 -11.71
N ARG A 116 9.81 -17.77 -12.90
CA ARG A 116 9.96 -18.62 -14.11
C ARG A 116 11.41 -18.84 -14.55
N ASP A 117 12.35 -18.10 -13.99
CA ASP A 117 13.77 -18.28 -14.26
C ASP A 117 14.30 -19.54 -13.53
N GLU A 118 14.86 -20.48 -14.29
CA GLU A 118 15.44 -21.74 -13.79
C GLU A 118 16.82 -21.53 -13.15
N THR A 119 17.31 -20.29 -13.10
CA THR A 119 18.52 -19.95 -12.35
C THR A 119 18.34 -20.23 -10.86
N GLU A 120 19.38 -20.82 -10.26
CA GLU A 120 19.50 -21.00 -8.82
C GLU A 120 19.74 -19.64 -8.15
N GLU A 121 18.63 -18.93 -7.90
CA GLU A 121 18.63 -17.62 -7.25
C GLU A 121 18.59 -17.75 -5.73
N THR A 122 19.38 -16.93 -5.05
CA THR A 122 19.38 -16.89 -3.59
C THR A 122 18.16 -16.13 -3.05
N VAL A 123 17.89 -16.28 -1.76
CA VAL A 123 16.88 -15.49 -1.04
C VAL A 123 17.13 -13.98 -1.20
N LEU A 124 18.40 -13.54 -1.22
CA LEU A 124 18.75 -12.15 -1.47
C LEU A 124 18.35 -11.68 -2.87
N ASP A 125 18.58 -12.48 -3.89
CA ASP A 125 18.26 -12.13 -5.28
C ASP A 125 16.75 -12.00 -5.45
N MET A 126 16.00 -12.94 -4.89
CA MET A 126 14.54 -12.88 -4.87
C MET A 126 14.03 -11.67 -4.06
N ALA A 127 14.66 -11.35 -2.93
CA ALA A 127 14.32 -10.17 -2.15
C ALA A 127 14.54 -8.86 -2.93
N LYS A 128 15.62 -8.77 -3.71
CA LYS A 128 15.87 -7.62 -4.60
C LYS A 128 14.82 -7.53 -5.71
N LYS A 129 14.45 -8.65 -6.34
CA LYS A 129 13.38 -8.67 -7.36
C LYS A 129 12.04 -8.20 -6.79
N LEU A 130 11.70 -8.67 -5.59
CA LEU A 130 10.53 -8.23 -4.84
C LEU A 130 10.57 -6.74 -4.55
N GLN A 131 11.70 -6.21 -4.07
CA GLN A 131 11.87 -4.78 -3.81
C GLN A 131 11.70 -3.93 -5.07
N THR A 132 12.37 -4.30 -6.18
CA THR A 132 12.23 -3.61 -7.46
C THR A 132 10.78 -3.59 -7.94
N TYR A 133 10.05 -4.70 -7.76
CA TYR A 133 8.63 -4.75 -8.09
C TYR A 133 7.81 -3.81 -7.21
N ALA A 134 8.04 -3.80 -5.89
CA ALA A 134 7.37 -2.89 -4.99
C ALA A 134 7.62 -1.44 -5.38
N ASP A 135 8.88 -1.07 -5.63
CA ASP A 135 9.26 0.30 -6.00
C ASP A 135 8.58 0.73 -7.32
N ALA A 136 8.49 -0.17 -8.30
CA ALA A 136 7.81 0.10 -9.57
C ALA A 136 6.30 0.34 -9.37
N VAL A 137 5.63 -0.48 -8.55
CA VAL A 137 4.19 -0.32 -8.26
C VAL A 137 3.92 0.98 -7.50
N HIS A 138 4.75 1.31 -6.49
CA HIS A 138 4.62 2.55 -5.74
C HIS A 138 4.85 3.78 -6.64
N SER A 139 5.89 3.75 -7.46
CA SER A 139 6.19 4.83 -8.42
C SER A 139 5.02 5.08 -9.39
N LEU A 140 4.46 4.01 -9.97
CA LEU A 140 3.29 4.12 -10.84
C LEU A 140 2.08 4.71 -10.11
N THR A 141 1.81 4.24 -8.89
CA THR A 141 0.70 4.72 -8.08
C THR A 141 0.84 6.23 -7.79
N HIS A 142 2.04 6.68 -7.42
CA HIS A 142 2.32 8.10 -7.21
C HIS A 142 2.13 8.92 -8.50
N ALA A 143 2.58 8.41 -9.64
CA ALA A 143 2.38 9.10 -10.93
C ALA A 143 0.90 9.25 -11.29
N ILE A 144 0.09 8.21 -11.08
CA ILE A 144 -1.37 8.25 -11.31
C ILE A 144 -2.02 9.27 -10.39
N ILE A 145 -1.69 9.25 -9.09
CA ILE A 145 -2.24 10.21 -8.12
C ILE A 145 -1.89 11.64 -8.53
N ALA A 146 -0.63 11.93 -8.86
CA ALA A 146 -0.19 13.26 -9.27
C ALA A 146 -0.89 13.76 -10.55
N ALA A 147 -1.09 12.86 -11.53
CA ALA A 147 -1.82 13.18 -12.75
C ALA A 147 -3.29 13.50 -12.48
N LEU A 148 -3.93 12.75 -11.56
CA LEU A 148 -5.31 13.01 -11.14
C LEU A 148 -5.42 14.32 -10.35
N GLU A 149 -4.51 14.60 -9.43
CA GLU A 149 -4.46 15.87 -8.69
C GLU A 149 -4.34 17.07 -9.62
N THR A 150 -3.52 16.96 -10.66
CA THR A 150 -3.35 18.02 -11.68
C THR A 150 -4.65 18.25 -12.46
N GLN A 151 -5.34 17.18 -12.86
CA GLN A 151 -6.63 17.29 -13.55
C GLN A 151 -7.71 17.91 -12.66
N VAL A 152 -7.77 17.50 -11.39
CA VAL A 152 -8.72 18.06 -10.40
C VAL A 152 -8.44 19.54 -10.15
N ARG A 153 -7.17 19.94 -10.05
CA ARG A 153 -6.77 21.35 -9.93
C ARG A 153 -7.27 22.16 -11.14
N GLY A 154 -7.00 21.69 -12.35
CA GLY A 154 -7.43 22.40 -13.57
C GLY A 154 -8.95 22.47 -13.73
N LEU A 155 -9.70 21.48 -13.23
CA LEU A 155 -11.16 21.54 -13.15
C LEU A 155 -11.63 22.59 -12.14
N ALA A 156 -10.99 22.65 -10.96
CA ALA A 156 -11.31 23.64 -9.94
C ALA A 156 -11.09 25.08 -10.46
N ASP A 157 -9.97 25.33 -11.12
CA ASP A 157 -9.65 26.65 -11.71
C ASP A 157 -10.67 27.07 -12.76
N LYS A 158 -11.12 26.13 -13.63
CA LYS A 158 -12.17 26.37 -14.62
C LYS A 158 -13.52 26.68 -13.99
N ILE A 159 -13.87 26.00 -12.91
CA ILE A 159 -15.12 26.27 -12.17
C ILE A 159 -15.06 27.66 -11.54
N GLU A 160 -13.92 28.05 -10.96
CA GLU A 160 -13.74 29.39 -10.39
C GLU A 160 -13.87 30.49 -11.46
N GLU A 161 -13.26 30.30 -12.63
CA GLU A 161 -13.35 31.25 -13.74
C GLU A 161 -14.79 31.37 -14.27
N ASN A 162 -15.47 30.23 -14.48
CA ASN A 162 -16.88 30.22 -14.88
C ASN A 162 -17.77 30.93 -13.85
N HIS A 163 -17.47 30.77 -12.55
CA HIS A 163 -18.20 31.46 -11.49
C HIS A 163 -18.00 32.98 -11.54
N LYS A 164 -16.76 33.45 -11.75
CA LYS A 164 -16.45 34.88 -11.92
C LYS A 164 -17.18 35.47 -13.12
N LYS A 165 -17.13 34.78 -14.28
CA LYS A 165 -17.80 35.23 -15.50
C LYS A 165 -19.33 35.28 -15.35
N LEU A 166 -19.93 34.23 -14.79
CA LEU A 166 -21.37 34.19 -14.54
C LEU A 166 -21.82 35.35 -13.64
N LYS A 167 -21.03 35.69 -12.61
CA LYS A 167 -21.31 36.83 -11.73
C LYS A 167 -21.33 38.15 -12.50
N GLU A 168 -20.36 38.36 -13.41
CA GLU A 168 -20.31 39.55 -14.26
C GLU A 168 -21.51 39.62 -15.22
N ASP A 169 -21.84 38.52 -15.88
CA ASP A 169 -22.98 38.44 -16.80
C ASP A 169 -24.31 38.79 -16.08
N ILE A 170 -24.50 38.32 -14.85
CA ILE A 170 -25.67 38.64 -14.01
C ILE A 170 -25.73 40.15 -13.68
N LEU A 171 -24.59 40.77 -13.37
CA LEU A 171 -24.52 42.21 -13.08
C LEU A 171 -24.91 43.04 -14.31
N GLN A 172 -24.44 42.66 -15.51
CA GLN A 172 -24.78 43.37 -16.74
C GLN A 172 -26.27 43.24 -17.10
N ILE A 173 -26.85 42.04 -16.97
CA ILE A 173 -28.29 41.82 -17.19
C ILE A 173 -29.13 42.71 -16.27
N SER A 174 -28.75 42.75 -14.98
CA SER A 174 -29.44 43.58 -13.97
C SER A 174 -29.37 45.08 -14.31
N ALA A 175 -28.20 45.56 -14.77
CA ALA A 175 -28.02 46.95 -15.19
C ALA A 175 -28.87 47.34 -16.42
N VAL A 176 -29.00 46.44 -17.40
CA VAL A 176 -29.86 46.65 -18.58
C VAL A 176 -31.33 46.73 -18.19
N GLN A 177 -31.80 45.88 -17.27
CA GLN A 177 -33.19 45.87 -16.83
C GLN A 177 -33.59 47.14 -16.08
N VAL A 178 -32.70 47.71 -15.25
CA VAL A 178 -32.91 49.02 -14.60
C VAL A 178 -33.04 50.15 -15.62
N ARG A 179 -32.22 50.14 -16.69
CA ARG A 179 -32.26 51.16 -17.74
C ARG A 179 -33.52 51.03 -18.62
N GLY A 180 -33.98 49.80 -18.89
CA GLY A 180 -35.21 49.53 -19.65
C GLY A 180 -36.50 49.83 -18.89
N SER A 181 -36.50 49.78 -17.57
CA SER A 181 -37.67 50.10 -16.73
C SER A 181 -37.98 51.61 -16.65
N GLY A 182 -37.04 52.47 -17.07
CA GLY A 182 -37.18 53.93 -17.04
C GLY A 182 -38.03 54.56 -18.16
N THR A 183 -38.40 53.82 -19.21
CA THR A 183 -39.05 54.40 -20.41
C THR A 183 -40.56 54.14 -20.53
N THR A 184 -41.21 53.49 -19.55
CA THR A 184 -42.68 53.35 -19.54
C THR A 184 -43.31 54.03 -18.33
N ARG A 185 -43.22 55.36 -18.26
CA ARG A 185 -44.12 56.14 -17.39
C ARG A 185 -44.64 57.39 -18.08
N LYS A 186 -45.97 57.37 -18.27
CA LYS A 186 -46.91 58.44 -18.64
C LYS A 186 -46.93 58.89 -20.10
N ARG A 187 -47.78 58.21 -20.89
CA ARG A 187 -48.69 58.92 -21.78
C ARG A 187 -50.12 58.51 -21.42
N SER A 188 -50.73 59.25 -20.50
CA SER A 188 -52.17 59.17 -20.24
C SER A 188 -52.89 59.57 -21.52
N LEU A 189 -53.59 58.63 -22.12
CA LEU A 189 -54.48 58.83 -23.25
C LEU A 189 -55.65 59.70 -22.80
N ASP A 190 -55.63 60.95 -23.22
CA ASP A 190 -56.80 61.80 -23.31
C ASP A 190 -57.69 61.24 -24.42
N ARG A 191 -58.83 60.65 -24.06
CA ARG A 191 -59.91 60.31 -24.99
C ARG A 191 -61.26 60.63 -24.36
N GLU A 192 -61.65 61.86 -24.63
CA GLU A 192 -63.00 62.40 -24.72
C GLU A 192 -64.06 61.32 -25.05
N GLY A 193 -64.88 60.98 -24.04
CA GLY A 193 -66.06 60.13 -24.19
C GLY A 193 -67.32 60.98 -24.16
N LYS A 194 -67.92 61.22 -25.33
CA LYS A 194 -69.25 61.84 -25.51
C LYS A 194 -70.37 60.80 -25.43
N GLY A 195 -71.44 61.11 -24.69
CA GLY A 195 -72.77 60.46 -24.69
C GLY A 195 -72.90 59.32 -23.67
N ILE A 196 -73.91 59.24 -22.79
CA ILE A 196 -75.37 59.19 -23.00
C ILE A 196 -76.10 59.69 -21.72
N PRO A 197 -77.25 60.39 -21.79
CA PRO A 197 -77.96 60.91 -20.61
C PRO A 197 -78.87 59.85 -19.96
N ARG A 198 -78.87 59.78 -18.61
CA ARG A 198 -79.80 58.98 -17.82
C ARG A 198 -81.06 59.79 -17.47
N ALA A 199 -82.21 59.24 -17.84
CA ALA A 199 -83.53 59.72 -17.45
C ALA A 199 -83.79 59.47 -15.96
N LYS A 200 -84.54 60.40 -15.35
CA LYS A 200 -85.08 60.32 -13.99
C LYS A 200 -86.19 59.29 -13.91
N LEU A 201 -86.17 58.45 -12.87
CA LEU A 201 -87.31 58.00 -12.07
C LEU A 201 -86.78 57.68 -10.67
#